data_AF-A0A659M7Q1-F1
#
_entry.id   AF-A0A659M7Q1-F1
#
_cell.length_a   1.000
_cell.length_b   1.000
_cell.length_c   1.000
_cell.angle_alpha   90.00
_cell.angle_beta   90.00
_cell.angle_gamma   90.00
#
_symmetry.space_group_name_H-M   'P 1'
#
loop_
_entity.id
_entity.type
_entity.pdbx_description
1 polymer ?
#
loop_
_entity_poly.entity_id
_entity_poly.type
_entity_poly.pdbx_seq_one_letter_code
_entity_poly.pdbx_strand_id
1 'polypeptide(L)'
;MLRLTPGVYYSYESFLNAFINTLRLVFSLCKIILIHPKDILSMRNKIILAMAAAGMMYGASVYAVDPVDPPTAGPFGSGKILFTGTITNSPCDIAPGDDAITVPFGQISYRKLNTADATTDSKPFTIHLQNCAFDPNETTIAGSAGKMSKVTVSFSGTADTSGKAYVSTGRAQHVGVQLLKSDNTTIIEPNTPMPDTDAQQLQAGNNELNFFARLIALDNGVTSGDVNASVTYTLKYL
;
A
#
# COMPACT_ATOMS: atom_id res chain seq x y z
N MET A 1 -10.25 47.74 -32.72
CA MET A 1 -10.60 47.62 -34.15
C MET A 1 -9.73 46.53 -34.74
N LEU A 2 -10.25 45.32 -34.90
CA LEU A 2 -9.52 44.20 -35.51
C LEU A 2 -10.04 44.01 -36.94
N ARG A 3 -9.13 44.16 -37.91
CA ARG A 3 -9.39 44.15 -39.35
C ARG A 3 -9.06 42.75 -39.90
N LEU A 4 -10.05 42.04 -40.43
CA LEU A 4 -9.87 40.85 -41.28
C LEU A 4 -10.86 40.96 -42.46
N THR A 5 -10.37 41.41 -43.63
CA THR A 5 -10.99 41.34 -44.98
C THR A 5 -12.38 41.99 -45.21
N PRO A 6 -12.73 42.37 -46.46
CA PRO A 6 -13.84 43.30 -46.74
C PRO A 6 -15.16 42.58 -47.01
N GLY A 7 -16.25 43.00 -46.36
CA GLY A 7 -17.59 42.77 -46.91
C GLY A 7 -18.72 42.31 -45.98
N VAL A 8 -18.50 41.99 -44.70
CA VAL A 8 -19.60 41.60 -43.80
C VAL A 8 -19.50 42.30 -42.44
N TYR A 9 -20.40 43.25 -42.20
CA TYR A 9 -20.61 43.87 -40.89
C TYR A 9 -21.46 42.93 -40.04
N TYR A 10 -20.87 42.28 -39.03
CA TYR A 10 -21.64 41.65 -37.96
C TYR A 10 -21.87 42.68 -36.85
N SER A 11 -23.13 43.07 -36.66
CA SER A 11 -23.53 44.00 -35.59
C SER A 11 -23.33 43.35 -34.21
N TYR A 12 -22.90 44.15 -33.23
CA TYR A 12 -22.73 43.75 -31.82
C TYR A 12 -24.01 43.15 -31.20
N GLU A 13 -25.18 43.55 -31.73
CA GLU A 13 -26.51 43.00 -31.42
C GLU A 13 -26.62 41.48 -31.62
N SER A 14 -25.94 40.93 -32.64
CA SER A 14 -26.01 39.50 -33.00
C SER A 14 -25.31 38.61 -31.96
N PHE A 15 -24.17 39.08 -31.44
CA PHE A 15 -23.39 38.36 -30.43
C PHE A 15 -24.08 38.39 -29.07
N LEU A 16 -24.69 39.52 -28.70
CA LEU A 16 -25.39 39.67 -27.43
C LEU A 16 -26.65 38.78 -27.37
N ASN A 17 -27.41 38.70 -28.46
CA ASN A 17 -28.59 37.83 -28.54
C ASN A 17 -28.24 36.34 -28.50
N ALA A 18 -27.12 35.92 -29.10
CA ALA A 18 -26.65 34.52 -29.00
C ALA A 18 -26.24 34.16 -27.56
N PHE A 19 -25.58 35.09 -26.84
CA PHE A 19 -25.17 34.88 -25.45
C PHE A 19 -26.36 34.81 -24.49
N ILE A 20 -27.36 35.68 -24.67
CA ILE A 20 -28.59 35.70 -23.85
C ILE A 20 -29.43 34.43 -24.08
N ASN A 21 -29.53 33.94 -25.31
CA ASN A 21 -30.29 32.71 -25.61
C ASN A 21 -29.61 31.46 -25.03
N THR A 22 -28.27 31.42 -25.05
CA THR A 22 -27.49 30.34 -24.43
C THR A 22 -27.62 30.36 -22.91
N LEU A 23 -27.61 31.55 -22.29
CA LEU A 23 -27.81 31.71 -20.85
C LEU A 23 -29.24 31.30 -20.42
N ARG A 24 -30.27 31.60 -21.23
CA ARG A 24 -31.65 31.13 -20.99
C ARG A 24 -31.80 29.61 -21.05
N LEU A 25 -31.09 28.92 -21.93
CA LEU A 25 -31.06 27.45 -22.00
C LEU A 25 -30.40 26.85 -20.75
N VAL A 26 -29.30 27.43 -20.27
CA VAL A 26 -28.62 26.98 -19.04
C VAL A 26 -29.50 27.20 -17.80
N PHE A 27 -30.18 28.34 -17.67
CA PHE A 27 -31.12 28.57 -16.56
C PHE A 27 -32.39 27.70 -16.65
N SER A 28 -32.86 27.38 -17.86
CA SER A 28 -34.01 26.47 -18.04
C SER A 28 -33.66 25.01 -17.70
N LEU A 29 -32.42 24.58 -17.95
CA LEU A 29 -31.92 23.26 -17.57
C LEU A 29 -31.54 23.19 -16.07
N CYS A 30 -31.16 24.31 -15.45
CA CYS A 30 -30.79 24.37 -14.03
C CYS A 30 -32.01 24.35 -13.07
N LYS A 31 -33.23 24.54 -13.57
CA LYS A 31 -34.47 24.51 -12.75
C LYS A 31 -34.96 23.08 -12.45
N ILE A 32 -34.29 22.05 -12.97
CA ILE A 32 -34.70 20.64 -12.84
C ILE A 32 -34.00 19.89 -11.69
N ILE A 33 -33.04 20.49 -10.97
CA ILE A 33 -32.34 19.79 -9.87
C ILE A 33 -32.20 20.69 -8.63
N LEU A 34 -33.28 20.81 -7.86
CA LEU A 34 -33.20 21.09 -6.43
C LEU A 34 -33.94 19.98 -5.69
N ILE A 35 -33.25 18.86 -5.53
CA ILE A 35 -33.67 17.78 -4.64
C ILE A 35 -33.20 18.19 -3.23
N HIS A 36 -34.15 18.51 -2.36
CA HIS A 36 -33.88 18.77 -0.95
C HIS A 36 -33.39 17.47 -0.26
N PRO A 37 -32.41 17.54 0.66
CA PRO A 37 -31.78 16.37 1.27
C PRO A 37 -32.65 15.58 2.29
N LYS A 38 -33.96 15.85 2.38
CA LYS A 38 -34.85 15.26 3.40
C LYS A 38 -35.71 14.07 2.95
N ASP A 39 -35.74 13.73 1.66
CA ASP A 39 -36.63 12.68 1.12
C ASP A 39 -35.92 11.39 0.63
N ILE A 40 -34.61 11.24 0.89
CA ILE A 40 -33.80 10.08 0.44
C ILE A 40 -33.90 8.85 1.37
N LEU A 41 -34.59 8.93 2.51
CA LEU A 41 -34.64 7.85 3.51
C LEU A 41 -35.90 6.97 3.49
N SER A 42 -36.76 7.08 2.48
CA SER A 42 -37.93 6.20 2.37
C SER A 42 -38.31 5.90 0.92
N MET A 43 -37.52 5.08 0.23
CA MET A 43 -38.05 4.28 -0.87
C MET A 43 -37.16 3.07 -1.16
N ARG A 44 -37.49 1.99 -0.46
CA ARG A 44 -37.01 0.64 -0.70
C ARG A 44 -37.70 0.11 -1.95
N ASN A 45 -36.90 -0.31 -2.92
CA ASN A 45 -37.26 -1.29 -3.95
C ASN A 45 -38.36 -0.89 -4.95
N LYS A 46 -37.95 -0.46 -6.16
CA LYS A 46 -38.51 -0.86 -7.48
C LYS A 46 -37.91 0.00 -8.61
N ILE A 47 -36.97 -0.58 -9.36
CA ILE A 47 -36.46 -0.04 -10.64
C ILE A 47 -37.36 -0.58 -11.75
N ILE A 48 -38.28 0.19 -12.34
CA ILE A 48 -38.95 -0.16 -13.62
C ILE A 48 -39.42 1.11 -14.37
N LEU A 49 -38.97 1.23 -15.63
CA LEU A 49 -39.49 1.92 -16.83
C LEU A 49 -40.09 3.35 -16.74
N ALA A 50 -39.53 4.28 -17.52
CA ALA A 50 -40.22 4.93 -18.66
C ALA A 50 -39.31 5.97 -19.36
N MET A 51 -38.83 5.66 -20.56
CA MET A 51 -38.33 6.64 -21.54
C MET A 51 -38.93 6.27 -22.89
N ALA A 52 -39.99 6.98 -23.28
CA ALA A 52 -40.56 6.93 -24.61
C ALA A 52 -41.00 8.33 -25.03
N ALA A 53 -40.70 8.64 -26.29
CA ALA A 53 -41.22 9.73 -27.12
C ALA A 53 -40.65 11.15 -26.90
N ALA A 54 -39.76 11.54 -27.82
CA ALA A 54 -39.98 12.75 -28.64
C ALA A 54 -39.10 12.65 -29.90
N GLY A 55 -39.68 12.17 -31.00
CA GLY A 55 -39.16 12.44 -32.34
C GLY A 55 -39.74 13.76 -32.84
N MET A 56 -38.94 14.58 -33.50
CA MET A 56 -39.39 15.58 -34.48
C MET A 56 -38.21 15.96 -35.39
N MET A 57 -38.47 15.82 -36.68
CA MET A 57 -37.59 16.01 -37.83
C MET A 57 -37.39 17.50 -38.11
N TYR A 58 -36.16 17.92 -38.44
CA TYR A 58 -35.79 19.02 -39.37
C TYR A 58 -34.27 18.88 -39.55
N GLY A 59 -33.62 18.96 -40.71
CA GLY A 59 -33.95 19.21 -42.09
C GLY A 59 -32.60 19.16 -42.83
N ALA A 60 -32.58 18.67 -44.07
CA ALA A 60 -31.36 18.51 -44.84
C ALA A 60 -30.77 19.86 -45.25
N SER A 61 -29.44 19.98 -45.16
CA SER A 61 -28.66 20.86 -46.04
C SER A 61 -27.34 20.19 -46.38
N VAL A 62 -27.33 19.64 -47.58
CA VAL A 62 -26.18 19.21 -48.38
C VAL A 62 -25.29 20.42 -48.65
N TYR A 63 -23.99 20.34 -48.34
CA TYR A 63 -22.93 21.02 -49.10
C TYR A 63 -21.63 20.20 -49.08
N ALA A 64 -21.20 19.87 -50.31
CA ALA A 64 -19.85 19.63 -50.83
C ALA A 64 -18.82 18.81 -50.02
N VAL A 65 -18.52 17.63 -50.56
CA VAL A 65 -17.27 16.88 -50.42
C VAL A 65 -16.14 17.68 -51.09
N ASP A 66 -15.11 18.03 -50.33
CA ASP A 66 -13.73 18.15 -50.83
C ASP A 66 -12.89 17.08 -50.12
N PRO A 67 -12.10 16.25 -50.84
CA PRO A 67 -11.30 15.21 -50.25
C PRO A 67 -10.02 15.82 -49.67
N VAL A 68 -10.06 16.20 -48.40
CA VAL A 68 -8.84 16.35 -47.59
C VAL A 68 -8.75 15.08 -46.75
N ASP A 69 -7.86 14.18 -47.15
CA ASP A 69 -7.47 13.03 -46.33
C ASP A 69 -7.17 13.50 -44.90
N PRO A 70 -7.91 13.04 -43.87
CA PRO A 70 -7.53 13.35 -42.49
C PRO A 70 -6.22 12.63 -42.20
N PRO A 71 -5.19 13.32 -41.67
CA PRO A 71 -4.02 12.62 -41.17
C PRO A 71 -4.46 11.83 -39.94
N THR A 72 -4.06 10.56 -39.91
CA THR A 72 -3.66 9.88 -38.67
C THR A 72 -4.76 9.48 -37.70
N ALA A 73 -5.09 8.19 -37.69
CA ALA A 73 -5.43 7.47 -36.48
C ALA A 73 -5.12 5.97 -36.63
N GLY A 74 -3.83 5.64 -36.80
CA GLY A 74 -3.37 4.31 -36.36
C GLY A 74 -3.56 4.22 -34.83
N PRO A 75 -3.72 3.03 -34.22
CA PRO A 75 -4.04 2.92 -32.81
C PRO A 75 -3.03 3.74 -32.00
N PHE A 76 -3.48 4.86 -31.44
CA PHE A 76 -2.68 5.68 -30.53
C PHE A 76 -2.31 4.76 -29.38
N GLY A 77 -1.03 4.37 -29.31
CA GLY A 77 -0.57 3.14 -28.66
C GLY A 77 -1.25 2.83 -27.33
N SER A 78 -1.71 1.59 -27.18
CA SER A 78 -2.28 1.09 -25.93
C SER A 78 -1.18 0.49 -25.05
N GLY A 79 -1.04 0.98 -23.82
CA GLY A 79 -0.25 0.35 -22.78
C GLY A 79 -1.12 -0.46 -21.83
N LYS A 80 -0.53 -1.44 -21.13
CA LYS A 80 -1.18 -2.16 -20.03
C LYS A 80 -0.56 -1.72 -18.72
N ILE A 81 -1.39 -1.30 -17.77
CA ILE A 81 -0.98 -1.06 -16.39
C ILE A 81 -1.27 -2.34 -15.60
N LEU A 82 -0.25 -2.90 -14.96
CA LEU A 82 -0.38 -4.06 -14.08
C LEU A 82 -0.34 -3.60 -12.63
N PHE A 83 -1.39 -3.90 -11.88
CA PHE A 83 -1.46 -3.69 -10.44
C PHE A 83 -1.37 -5.04 -9.75
N THR A 84 -0.43 -5.19 -8.82
CA THR A 84 -0.25 -6.40 -8.01
C THR A 84 -0.28 -6.04 -6.53
N GLY A 85 -0.87 -6.90 -5.72
CA GLY A 85 -0.89 -6.76 -4.27
C GLY A 85 -1.50 -8.01 -3.64
N THR A 86 -1.24 -8.20 -2.35
CA THR A 86 -1.80 -9.30 -1.55
C THR A 86 -2.67 -8.69 -0.47
N ILE A 87 -3.89 -9.20 -0.29
CA ILE A 87 -4.79 -8.80 0.80
C ILE A 87 -4.78 -9.92 1.83
N THR A 88 -4.36 -9.61 3.06
CA THR A 88 -4.38 -10.54 4.19
C THR A 88 -5.49 -10.16 5.17
N ASN A 89 -5.98 -11.13 5.94
CA ASN A 89 -6.94 -10.88 7.03
C ASN A 89 -6.22 -10.39 8.29
N SER A 90 -5.42 -9.33 8.15
CA SER A 90 -4.62 -8.73 9.22
C SER A 90 -5.22 -7.37 9.57
N PRO A 91 -5.26 -6.96 10.86
CA PRO A 91 -5.77 -5.65 11.25
C PRO A 91 -4.84 -4.49 10.86
N CYS A 92 -3.63 -4.79 10.36
CA CYS A 92 -2.64 -3.85 9.90
C CYS A 92 -2.08 -4.26 8.54
N ASP A 93 -1.69 -3.26 7.75
CA ASP A 93 -0.90 -3.45 6.54
C ASP A 93 0.59 -3.55 6.89
N ILE A 94 1.35 -4.40 6.20
CA ILE A 94 2.82 -4.38 6.28
C ILE A 94 3.31 -3.29 5.31
N ALA A 95 4.20 -2.41 5.77
CA ALA A 95 4.74 -1.36 4.92
C ALA A 95 5.42 -1.95 3.66
N PRO A 96 5.20 -1.39 2.46
CA PRO A 96 5.89 -1.86 1.26
C PRO A 96 7.41 -1.73 1.42
N GLY A 97 8.15 -2.81 1.19
CA GLY A 97 9.59 -2.90 1.43
C GLY A 97 9.96 -3.67 2.70
N ASP A 98 9.04 -3.82 3.65
CA ASP A 98 9.24 -4.63 4.86
C ASP A 98 8.89 -6.11 4.64
N ASP A 99 8.39 -6.45 3.46
CA ASP A 99 8.31 -7.82 2.96
C ASP A 99 9.70 -8.46 2.76
N ALA A 100 10.73 -7.64 2.57
CA ALA A 100 12.13 -8.08 2.41
C ALA A 100 13.12 -7.15 3.14
N ILE A 101 13.17 -7.26 4.47
CA ILE A 101 14.10 -6.48 5.30
C ILE A 101 15.52 -7.02 5.17
N THR A 102 16.42 -6.20 4.64
CA THR A 102 17.86 -6.51 4.57
C THR A 102 18.61 -5.83 5.71
N VAL A 103 19.30 -6.60 6.55
CA VAL A 103 20.11 -6.09 7.67
C VAL A 103 21.61 -6.17 7.32
N PRO A 104 22.24 -5.06 6.88
CA PRO A 104 23.65 -5.09 6.52
C PRO A 104 24.54 -5.11 7.77
N PHE A 105 25.21 -6.23 8.01
CA PHE A 105 26.24 -6.34 9.04
C PHE A 105 27.56 -5.66 8.67
N GLY A 106 27.80 -5.44 7.38
CA GLY A 106 29.05 -4.89 6.86
C GLY A 106 30.20 -5.89 6.96
N GLN A 107 31.44 -5.37 6.95
CA GLN A 107 32.63 -6.20 7.08
C GLN A 107 32.97 -6.40 8.55
N ILE A 108 32.96 -7.65 8.99
CA ILE A 108 33.29 -8.04 10.35
C ILE A 108 34.54 -8.91 10.32
N SER A 109 35.52 -8.57 11.15
CA SER A 109 36.73 -9.37 11.27
C SER A 109 36.41 -10.70 11.95
N TYR A 110 36.87 -11.82 11.35
CA TYR A 110 36.77 -13.15 11.95
C TYR A 110 37.37 -13.21 13.36
N ARG A 111 38.28 -12.29 13.69
CA ARG A 111 38.88 -12.16 15.03
C ARG A 111 37.86 -11.80 16.12
N LYS A 112 36.75 -11.13 15.78
CA LYS A 112 35.64 -10.88 16.71
C LYS A 112 34.82 -12.14 17.00
N LEU A 113 34.93 -13.15 16.15
CA LEU A 113 34.16 -14.41 16.21
C LEU A 113 35.12 -15.61 16.39
N ASN A 114 36.20 -15.42 17.14
CA ASN A 114 37.29 -16.40 17.23
C ASN A 114 36.99 -17.57 18.19
N THR A 115 36.06 -17.40 19.12
CA THR A 115 35.63 -18.42 20.07
C THR A 115 34.16 -18.73 19.88
N ALA A 116 33.76 -19.97 20.17
CA ALA A 116 32.35 -20.34 20.24
C ALA A 116 31.56 -19.36 21.14
N ASP A 117 30.30 -19.08 20.77
CA ASP A 117 29.40 -18.10 21.39
C ASP A 117 29.91 -16.62 21.36
N ALA A 118 31.03 -16.32 20.70
CA ALA A 118 31.42 -14.93 20.46
C ALA A 118 30.40 -14.23 19.57
N THR A 119 30.09 -12.97 19.88
CA THR A 119 29.06 -12.20 19.18
C THR A 119 29.57 -10.86 18.69
N THR A 120 28.92 -10.33 17.66
CA THR A 120 29.21 -9.01 17.11
C THR A 120 28.33 -7.94 17.73
N ASP A 121 28.60 -6.68 17.38
CA ASP A 121 27.71 -5.58 17.68
C ASP A 121 26.32 -5.84 17.04
N SER A 122 25.26 -5.62 17.81
CA SER A 122 23.89 -5.78 17.33
C SER A 122 23.50 -4.68 16.35
N LYS A 123 22.75 -5.07 15.32
CA LYS A 123 22.13 -4.17 14.34
C LYS A 123 20.62 -4.14 14.57
N PRO A 124 20.02 -2.96 14.78
CA PRO A 124 18.57 -2.85 14.86
C PRO A 124 17.94 -3.10 13.49
N PHE A 125 16.75 -3.69 13.49
CA PHE A 125 15.86 -3.73 12.35
C PHE A 125 14.42 -3.58 12.85
N THR A 126 13.58 -2.96 12.03
CA THR A 126 12.21 -2.58 12.41
C THR A 126 11.25 -3.10 11.37
N ILE A 127 10.16 -3.71 11.83
CA ILE A 127 9.01 -4.07 10.99
C ILE A 127 7.96 -2.98 11.21
N HIS A 128 7.64 -2.24 10.15
CA HIS A 128 6.66 -1.17 10.16
C HIS A 128 5.29 -1.73 9.74
N LEU A 129 4.32 -1.53 10.62
CA LEU A 129 2.92 -1.83 10.38
C LEU A 129 2.18 -0.50 10.16
N GLN A 130 1.41 -0.42 9.08
CA GLN A 130 0.68 0.78 8.69
C GLN A 130 -0.82 0.53 8.73
N ASN A 131 -1.59 1.61 8.81
CA ASN A 131 -3.06 1.59 8.73
C ASN A 131 -3.72 0.60 9.69
N CYS A 132 -3.14 0.38 10.87
CA CYS A 132 -3.71 -0.51 11.86
C CYS A 132 -5.09 0.00 12.31
N ALA A 133 -6.10 -0.84 12.15
CA ALA A 133 -7.47 -0.58 12.59
C ALA A 133 -7.97 -1.78 13.40
N PHE A 134 -8.57 -1.49 14.55
CA PHE A 134 -9.05 -2.52 15.48
C PHE A 134 -10.54 -2.35 15.71
N ASP A 135 -11.25 -3.47 15.69
CA ASP A 135 -12.65 -3.48 16.08
C ASP A 135 -12.78 -3.24 17.59
N PRO A 136 -13.79 -2.49 18.05
CA PRO A 136 -14.00 -2.26 19.46
C PRO A 136 -14.26 -3.58 20.20
N ASN A 137 -13.74 -3.68 21.41
CA ASN A 137 -14.08 -4.77 22.31
C ASN A 137 -15.57 -4.67 22.70
N GLU A 138 -16.25 -5.81 22.86
CA GLU A 138 -17.63 -5.83 23.36
C GLU A 138 -17.74 -5.31 24.79
N THR A 139 -16.65 -5.41 25.56
CA THR A 139 -16.51 -4.82 26.89
C THR A 139 -15.28 -3.91 26.91
N THR A 140 -15.37 -2.76 27.59
CA THR A 140 -14.24 -1.83 27.70
C THR A 140 -13.15 -2.46 28.58
N ILE A 141 -12.08 -2.95 27.95
CA ILE A 141 -10.90 -3.46 28.66
C ILE A 141 -9.88 -2.32 28.77
N ALA A 142 -9.56 -1.90 29.99
CA ALA A 142 -8.56 -0.87 30.23
C ALA A 142 -7.20 -1.28 29.64
N GLY A 143 -6.63 -0.42 28.80
CA GLY A 143 -5.35 -0.68 28.12
C GLY A 143 -5.44 -1.53 26.84
N SER A 144 -6.63 -1.95 26.40
CA SER A 144 -6.82 -2.60 25.11
C SER A 144 -7.22 -1.57 24.05
N ALA A 145 -6.56 -1.60 22.89
CA ALA A 145 -6.95 -0.77 21.75
C ALA A 145 -8.06 -1.40 20.87
N GLY A 146 -8.55 -2.59 21.21
CA GLY A 146 -9.59 -3.31 20.46
C GLY A 146 -9.33 -4.82 20.36
N LYS A 147 -10.17 -5.54 19.62
CA LYS A 147 -9.94 -6.95 19.24
C LYS A 147 -8.69 -7.03 18.35
N MET A 148 -7.86 -8.06 18.52
CA MET A 148 -6.64 -8.26 17.72
C MET A 148 -5.63 -7.10 17.80
N SER A 149 -5.67 -6.36 18.91
CA SER A 149 -4.85 -5.15 19.11
C SER A 149 -3.46 -5.43 19.68
N LYS A 150 -3.14 -6.69 19.95
CA LYS A 150 -1.78 -7.09 20.32
C LYS A 150 -1.19 -7.96 19.22
N VAL A 151 0.12 -7.88 19.05
CA VAL A 151 0.84 -8.71 18.09
C VAL A 151 2.04 -9.39 18.72
N THR A 152 2.21 -10.67 18.42
CA THR A 152 3.45 -11.41 18.62
C THR A 152 4.04 -11.75 17.26
N VAL A 153 5.36 -11.88 17.20
CA VAL A 153 6.07 -12.33 16.01
C VAL A 153 6.72 -13.68 16.28
N SER A 154 6.73 -14.54 15.28
CA SER A 154 7.57 -15.73 15.25
C SER A 154 8.51 -15.64 14.06
N PHE A 155 9.73 -16.15 14.24
CA PHE A 155 10.71 -16.23 13.16
C PHE A 155 10.98 -17.71 12.88
N SER A 156 11.05 -18.07 11.61
CA SER A 156 11.26 -19.44 11.16
C SER A 156 12.33 -19.51 10.07
N GLY A 157 13.09 -20.60 10.06
CA GLY A 157 14.23 -20.78 9.16
C GLY A 157 15.15 -21.91 9.61
N THR A 158 16.31 -22.02 8.95
CA THR A 158 17.31 -23.03 9.26
C THR A 158 18.04 -22.69 10.56
N ALA A 159 17.66 -23.33 11.66
CA ALA A 159 18.27 -23.16 12.97
C ALA A 159 19.52 -24.02 13.13
N ASP A 160 20.45 -23.54 13.96
CA ASP A 160 21.55 -24.34 14.48
C ASP A 160 21.04 -25.39 15.50
N THR A 161 21.84 -26.44 15.68
CA THR A 161 21.68 -27.51 16.69
C THR A 161 21.48 -27.01 18.12
N SER A 162 22.09 -25.88 18.51
CA SER A 162 21.90 -25.28 19.83
C SER A 162 20.60 -24.51 20.00
N GLY A 163 19.85 -24.25 18.90
CA GLY A 163 18.61 -23.48 18.94
C GLY A 163 18.81 -22.01 19.33
N LYS A 164 20.01 -21.45 19.15
CA LYS A 164 20.31 -20.05 19.53
C LYS A 164 20.36 -19.08 18.34
N ALA A 165 20.45 -19.60 17.12
CA ALA A 165 20.71 -18.80 15.92
C ALA A 165 20.29 -19.52 14.63
N TYR A 166 20.17 -18.74 13.55
CA TYR A 166 19.98 -19.23 12.19
C TYR A 166 21.31 -19.45 11.49
N VAL A 167 21.49 -20.60 10.85
CA VAL A 167 22.75 -20.97 10.20
C VAL A 167 22.97 -20.12 8.94
N SER A 168 24.19 -19.61 8.77
CA SER A 168 24.59 -18.95 7.54
C SER A 168 24.70 -19.95 6.38
N THR A 169 24.12 -19.62 5.23
CA THR A 169 24.29 -20.33 3.95
C THR A 169 25.41 -19.76 3.09
N GLY A 170 26.13 -18.76 3.60
CA GLY A 170 27.27 -18.15 2.94
C GLY A 170 28.56 -18.99 3.01
N ARG A 171 29.67 -18.42 2.54
CA ARG A 171 30.98 -19.11 2.52
C ARG A 171 31.65 -19.16 3.89
N ALA A 172 31.30 -18.23 4.79
CA ALA A 172 31.80 -18.26 6.17
C ALA A 172 31.18 -19.44 6.92
N GLN A 173 32.04 -20.33 7.42
CA GLN A 173 31.63 -21.48 8.23
C GLN A 173 31.58 -21.15 9.71
N HIS A 174 30.75 -21.90 10.46
CA HIS A 174 30.56 -21.77 11.91
C HIS A 174 30.01 -20.41 12.36
N VAL A 175 29.28 -19.70 11.47
CA VAL A 175 28.63 -18.43 11.79
C VAL A 175 27.12 -18.56 11.64
N GLY A 176 26.40 -17.97 12.57
CA GLY A 176 24.95 -17.83 12.52
C GLY A 176 24.49 -16.40 12.77
N VAL A 177 23.22 -16.14 12.46
CA VAL A 177 22.52 -14.90 12.80
C VAL A 177 21.63 -15.16 14.01
N GLN A 178 21.90 -14.45 15.09
CA GLN A 178 21.09 -14.48 16.29
C GLN A 178 20.14 -13.27 16.30
N LEU A 179 18.86 -13.54 16.58
CA LEU A 179 17.84 -12.51 16.74
C LEU A 179 17.58 -12.24 18.22
N LEU A 180 17.30 -10.97 18.52
CA LEU A 180 17.10 -10.44 19.85
C LEU A 180 15.83 -9.58 19.86
N LYS A 181 15.16 -9.54 21.01
CA LYS A 181 14.00 -8.66 21.22
C LYS A 181 14.41 -7.18 21.24
N SER A 182 13.42 -6.30 21.36
CA SER A 182 13.61 -4.84 21.45
C SER A 182 14.51 -4.39 22.60
N ASP A 183 14.72 -5.24 23.61
CA ASP A 183 15.65 -5.01 24.73
C ASP A 183 17.12 -5.24 24.38
N ASN A 184 17.43 -5.74 23.17
CA ASN A 184 18.78 -6.08 22.71
C ASN A 184 19.53 -7.08 23.62
N THR A 185 18.82 -7.84 24.46
CA THR A 185 19.41 -8.79 25.42
C THR A 185 18.71 -10.15 25.39
N THR A 186 17.40 -10.18 25.24
CA THR A 186 16.63 -11.43 25.21
C THR A 186 16.71 -12.06 23.83
N ILE A 187 17.19 -13.31 23.78
CA ILE A 187 17.31 -14.10 22.55
C ILE A 187 15.91 -14.52 22.08
N ILE A 188 15.70 -14.46 20.78
CA ILE A 188 14.53 -15.03 20.11
C ILE A 188 14.94 -16.41 19.58
N GLU A 189 14.40 -17.46 20.20
CA GLU A 189 14.68 -18.83 19.78
C GLU A 189 14.16 -19.09 18.36
N PRO A 190 14.99 -19.63 17.46
CA PRO A 190 14.57 -19.98 16.11
C PRO A 190 13.41 -20.97 16.09
N ASN A 191 12.45 -20.76 15.18
CA ASN A 191 11.27 -21.62 15.00
C ASN A 191 10.35 -21.71 16.23
N THR A 192 10.54 -20.86 17.24
CA THR A 192 9.69 -20.80 18.43
C THR A 192 8.83 -19.52 18.38
N PRO A 193 7.50 -19.61 18.55
CA PRO A 193 6.67 -18.42 18.67
C PRO A 193 6.96 -17.67 19.97
N MET A 194 7.00 -16.34 19.91
CA MET A 194 7.07 -15.54 21.13
C MET A 194 5.86 -15.80 22.03
N PRO A 195 6.06 -15.84 23.36
CA PRO A 195 4.96 -16.03 24.29
C PRO A 195 4.01 -14.83 24.23
N ASP A 196 2.71 -15.10 24.42
CA ASP A 196 1.65 -14.08 24.38
C ASP A 196 1.84 -13.00 25.47
N THR A 197 2.67 -13.25 26.49
CA THR A 197 3.08 -12.26 27.50
C THR A 197 3.94 -11.14 26.94
N ASP A 198 4.65 -11.41 25.83
CA ASP A 198 5.53 -10.46 25.16
C ASP A 198 4.84 -9.76 24.00
N ALA A 199 3.52 -9.95 23.86
CA ALA A 199 2.74 -9.34 22.81
C ALA A 199 2.78 -7.81 22.92
N GLN A 200 3.21 -7.17 21.84
CA GLN A 200 3.26 -5.72 21.76
C GLN A 200 1.87 -5.16 21.53
N GLN A 201 1.46 -4.20 22.35
CA GLN A 201 0.22 -3.46 22.15
C GLN A 201 0.36 -2.55 20.92
N LEU A 202 -0.51 -2.76 19.95
CA LEU A 202 -0.64 -1.90 18.78
C LEU A 202 -1.60 -0.75 19.05
N GLN A 203 -1.39 0.33 18.32
CA GLN A 203 -2.18 1.55 18.33
C GLN A 203 -2.81 1.77 16.96
N ALA A 204 -3.89 2.53 16.89
CA ALA A 204 -4.50 2.86 15.61
C ALA A 204 -3.52 3.67 14.74
N GLY A 205 -3.45 3.35 13.45
CA GLY A 205 -2.49 3.97 12.52
C GLY A 205 -1.17 3.20 12.41
N ASN A 206 -0.04 3.90 12.57
CA ASN A 206 1.29 3.33 12.31
C ASN A 206 1.93 2.77 13.58
N ASN A 207 2.57 1.61 13.47
CA ASN A 207 3.26 0.93 14.56
C ASN A 207 4.62 0.42 14.08
N GLU A 208 5.54 0.28 15.02
CA GLU A 208 6.90 -0.21 14.77
C GLU A 208 7.20 -1.36 15.72
N LEU A 209 7.63 -2.49 15.16
CA LEU A 209 8.14 -3.62 15.90
C LEU A 209 9.66 -3.63 15.78
N ASN A 210 10.35 -3.30 16.86
CA ASN A 210 11.80 -3.16 16.89
C ASN A 210 12.47 -4.45 17.36
N PHE A 211 13.48 -4.89 16.61
CA PHE A 211 14.27 -6.08 16.91
C PHE A 211 15.75 -5.80 16.68
N PHE A 212 16.59 -6.70 17.17
CA PHE A 212 18.01 -6.64 16.95
C PHE A 212 18.51 -7.95 16.36
N ALA A 213 19.48 -7.87 15.47
CA ALA A 213 20.18 -9.01 14.92
C ALA A 213 21.68 -8.86 15.17
N ARG A 214 22.37 -9.96 15.47
CA ARG A 214 23.84 -10.00 15.60
C ARG A 214 24.39 -11.29 15.03
N LEU A 215 25.66 -11.29 14.62
CA LEU A 215 26.33 -12.54 14.26
C LEU A 215 26.85 -13.23 15.51
N ILE A 216 26.83 -14.56 15.50
CA ILE A 216 27.36 -15.42 16.55
C ILE A 216 28.24 -16.52 15.94
N ALA A 217 29.35 -16.84 16.61
CA ALA A 217 30.16 -18.00 16.32
C ALA A 217 29.47 -19.24 16.90
N LEU A 218 29.01 -20.14 16.03
CA LEU A 218 28.35 -21.40 16.41
C LEU A 218 29.36 -22.43 16.92
N ASP A 219 30.60 -22.35 16.45
CA ASP A 219 31.71 -23.20 16.85
C ASP A 219 33.03 -22.41 16.76
N ASN A 220 34.11 -22.99 17.24
CA ASN A 220 35.45 -22.48 17.05
C ASN A 220 35.88 -22.59 15.59
N GLY A 221 36.83 -21.74 15.18
CA GLY A 221 37.39 -21.81 13.83
C GLY A 221 36.51 -21.18 12.77
N VAL A 222 35.81 -20.09 13.10
CA VAL A 222 35.09 -19.27 12.11
C VAL A 222 36.02 -18.89 10.94
N THR A 223 35.57 -19.19 9.73
CA THR A 223 36.31 -18.91 8.50
C THR A 223 35.82 -17.64 7.84
N SER A 224 36.71 -16.96 7.11
CA SER A 224 36.35 -15.78 6.34
C SER A 224 35.48 -16.15 5.14
N GLY A 225 34.44 -15.37 4.91
CA GLY A 225 33.56 -15.51 3.75
C GLY A 225 32.32 -14.65 3.93
N ASP A 226 31.42 -14.73 2.96
CA ASP A 226 30.14 -14.05 3.04
C ASP A 226 29.23 -14.76 4.06
N VAL A 227 28.40 -13.98 4.75
CA VAL A 227 27.38 -14.48 5.67
C VAL A 227 26.01 -14.13 5.11
N ASN A 228 25.19 -15.15 4.86
CA ASN A 228 23.83 -14.98 4.35
C ASN A 228 22.90 -15.85 5.17
N ALA A 229 21.81 -15.30 5.70
CA ALA A 229 20.76 -16.07 6.36
C ALA A 229 19.41 -15.47 5.97
N SER A 230 18.44 -16.36 5.72
CA SER A 230 17.07 -15.97 5.40
C SER A 230 16.14 -16.53 6.45
N VAL A 231 15.29 -15.67 7.00
CA VAL A 231 14.29 -16.03 8.00
C VAL A 231 12.93 -15.51 7.56
N THR A 232 11.88 -16.29 7.81
CA THR A 232 10.50 -15.88 7.55
C THR A 232 9.88 -15.45 8.88
N TYR A 233 9.43 -14.21 8.95
CA TYR A 233 8.68 -13.73 10.11
C TYR A 233 7.17 -13.96 9.89
N THR A 234 6.45 -14.33 10.94
CA THR A 234 4.99 -14.47 10.95
C THR A 234 4.41 -13.67 12.08
N LEU A 235 3.38 -12.87 11.79
CA LEU A 235 2.67 -12.07 12.78
C LEU A 235 1.43 -12.82 13.26
N LYS A 236 1.28 -12.92 14.59
CA LYS A 236 0.08 -13.45 15.26
C LYS A 236 -0.58 -12.33 16.03
N TYR A 237 -1.82 -12.03 15.70
CA TYR A 237 -2.62 -11.01 16.39
C TYR A 237 -3.46 -11.65 17.49
N LEU A 238 -3.59 -10.96 18.63
CA LEU A 238 -4.29 -11.39 19.85
C LEU A 238 -5.35 -10.35 20.26
#